data_AF-A0A957JYC9-F1
#
_entry.id   AF-A0A957JYC9-F1
#
_cell.length_a   1.000
_cell.length_b   1.000
_cell.length_c   1.000
_cell.angle_alpha   90.00
_cell.angle_beta   90.00
_cell.angle_gamma   90.00
#
_symmetry.space_group_name_H-M   'P 1'
#
loop_
_entity.id
_entity.type
_entity.pdbx_description
1 polymer ?
#
loop_
_entity_poly.entity_id
_entity_poly.type
_entity_poly.pdbx_seq_one_letter_code
_entity_poly.pdbx_strand_id
1 'polypeptide(L)'
;MRIILYLGKGGVGKTTVAAATALRSAQLGYRTLVASTDIAHSLADSLDTPLSFEPVQVAENLWAQEISVVADIHNYWETLQTFVSDRIAGQGINRVVADELSAFPGMDEIVSLLHI
;
A
#
# COMPACT_ATOMS: atom_id res chain seq x y z
N MET A 1 -11.65 -8.51 -10.59
CA MET A 1 -10.52 -8.37 -9.64
C MET A 1 -11.02 -8.82 -8.27
N ARG A 2 -10.26 -9.65 -7.54
CA ARG A 2 -10.63 -10.12 -6.19
C ARG A 2 -9.56 -9.62 -5.22
N ILE A 3 -9.98 -9.00 -4.12
CA ILE A 3 -9.11 -8.44 -3.09
C ILE A 3 -9.25 -9.29 -1.83
N ILE A 4 -8.12 -9.66 -1.21
CA ILE A 4 -8.07 -10.39 0.05
C ILE A 4 -7.25 -9.56 1.03
N LEU A 5 -7.88 -9.10 2.11
CA LEU A 5 -7.26 -8.26 3.12
C LEU A 5 -6.93 -9.10 4.37
N TYR A 6 -5.68 -9.02 4.83
CA TYR A 6 -5.21 -9.69 6.04
C TYR A 6 -5.09 -8.69 7.18
N LEU A 7 -6.02 -8.76 8.13
CA LEU A 7 -6.12 -7.85 9.28
C LEU A 7 -5.77 -8.59 10.58
N GLY A 8 -5.15 -7.88 11.52
CA GLY A 8 -4.78 -8.43 12.82
C GLY A 8 -3.62 -7.69 13.49
N LYS A 9 -3.36 -8.00 14.75
CA LYS A 9 -2.28 -7.38 15.54
C LYS A 9 -0.88 -7.69 14.97
N GLY A 10 0.15 -7.00 15.44
CA GLY A 10 1.54 -7.32 15.12
C GLY A 10 1.90 -8.75 15.54
N GLY A 11 2.71 -9.45 14.74
CA GLY A 11 3.23 -10.79 15.09
C GLY A 11 2.28 -11.98 14.92
N VAL A 12 1.02 -11.79 14.49
CA VAL A 12 0.07 -12.90 14.30
C VAL A 12 0.24 -13.69 12.98
N GLY A 13 1.28 -13.39 12.20
CA GLY A 13 1.58 -14.10 10.94
C GLY A 13 0.87 -13.60 9.68
N LYS A 14 0.33 -12.37 9.69
CA LYS A 14 -0.39 -11.78 8.53
C LYS A 14 0.41 -11.86 7.24
N THR A 15 1.65 -11.39 7.27
CA THR A 15 2.55 -11.33 6.12
C THR A 15 2.85 -12.72 5.58
N THR A 16 3.12 -13.69 6.47
CA THR A 16 3.35 -15.08 6.09
C THR A 16 2.14 -15.70 5.39
N VAL A 17 0.94 -15.49 5.94
CA VAL A 17 -0.29 -16.05 5.33
C VAL A 17 -0.62 -15.35 4.01
N ALA A 18 -0.40 -14.03 3.91
CA ALA A 18 -0.59 -13.27 2.68
C ALA A 18 0.34 -13.78 1.57
N ALA A 19 1.65 -13.91 1.85
CA ALA A 19 2.64 -14.44 0.93
C ALA A 19 2.31 -15.88 0.48
N ALA A 20 1.97 -16.76 1.43
CA ALA A 20 1.60 -18.14 1.13
C ALA A 20 0.32 -18.24 0.27
N THR A 21 -0.67 -17.40 0.55
CA THR A 21 -1.93 -17.38 -0.23
C THR A 21 -1.69 -16.85 -1.64
N ALA A 22 -0.84 -15.83 -1.79
CA ALA A 22 -0.49 -15.26 -3.07
C ALA A 22 0.26 -16.28 -3.94
N LEU A 23 1.26 -16.95 -3.36
CA LEU A 23 2.00 -18.03 -4.03
C LEU A 23 1.06 -19.16 -4.46
N ARG A 24 0.15 -19.60 -3.57
CA ARG A 24 -0.80 -20.65 -3.91
C ARG A 24 -1.75 -20.22 -5.04
N SER A 25 -2.19 -18.97 -5.03
CA SER A 25 -3.07 -18.43 -6.08
C SER A 25 -2.37 -18.38 -7.44
N ALA A 26 -1.10 -17.95 -7.47
CA ALA A 26 -0.29 -17.96 -8.68
C ALA A 26 -0.07 -19.38 -9.23
N GLN A 27 0.22 -20.35 -8.36
CA GLN A 27 0.34 -21.77 -8.74
C GLN A 27 -0.96 -22.38 -9.28
N LEU A 28 -2.11 -21.82 -8.93
CA LEU A 28 -3.42 -22.21 -9.47
C LEU A 28 -3.71 -21.54 -10.83
N GLY A 29 -2.79 -20.75 -11.37
CA GLY A 29 -2.90 -20.07 -12.65
C GLY A 29 -3.51 -18.66 -12.59
N TYR A 30 -3.73 -18.11 -11.39
CA TYR A 30 -4.25 -16.76 -11.25
C TYR A 30 -3.12 -15.73 -11.32
N ARG A 31 -3.30 -14.67 -12.12
CA ARG A 31 -2.43 -13.48 -12.06
C ARG A 31 -2.61 -12.82 -10.70
N THR A 32 -1.55 -12.84 -9.89
CA THR A 32 -1.63 -12.49 -8.47
C THR A 32 -0.62 -11.41 -8.10
N LEU A 33 -1.08 -10.38 -7.40
CA LEU A 33 -0.24 -9.36 -6.76
C LEU A 33 -0.38 -9.50 -5.25
N VAL A 34 0.74 -9.53 -4.52
CA VAL A 34 0.78 -9.35 -3.07
C VAL A 34 1.43 -8.02 -2.75
N ALA A 35 0.72 -7.18 -1.99
CA ALA A 35 1.22 -5.88 -1.57
C ALA A 35 1.22 -5.79 -0.04
N SER A 36 2.26 -5.16 0.52
CA SER A 36 2.34 -4.85 1.94
C SER A 36 2.47 -3.34 2.14
N THR A 37 1.78 -2.81 3.13
CA THR A 37 1.90 -1.40 3.58
C THR A 37 2.63 -1.30 4.92
N ASP A 38 3.20 -2.42 5.37
CA ASP A 38 3.96 -2.50 6.61
C ASP A 38 5.38 -1.95 6.39
N ILE A 39 5.82 -1.09 7.31
CA ILE A 39 7.16 -0.47 7.32
C ILE A 39 8.24 -1.53 7.60
N ALA A 40 7.88 -2.66 8.22
CA ALA A 40 8.83 -3.66 8.69
C ALA A 40 9.49 -4.53 7.60
N HIS A 41 9.31 -4.23 6.30
CA HIS A 41 9.86 -4.95 5.13
C HIS A 41 9.67 -6.49 5.18
N SER A 42 8.69 -6.97 5.96
CA SER A 42 8.56 -8.38 6.29
C SER A 42 8.08 -9.23 5.11
N LEU A 43 7.58 -8.60 4.05
CA LEU A 43 7.15 -9.29 2.83
C LEU A 43 8.36 -9.66 1.97
N ALA A 44 9.30 -8.74 1.79
CA ALA A 44 10.58 -9.03 1.14
C ALA A 44 11.32 -10.17 1.83
N ASP A 45 11.40 -10.15 3.16
CA ASP A 45 11.98 -11.23 3.96
C ASP A 45 11.25 -12.56 3.78
N SER A 46 9.92 -12.55 3.72
CA SER A 46 9.10 -13.77 3.55
C SER A 46 9.27 -14.41 2.17
N LEU A 47 9.60 -13.60 1.15
CA LEU A 47 9.78 -14.03 -0.23
C LEU A 47 11.24 -14.22 -0.62
N ASP A 48 12.18 -13.92 0.27
CA ASP A 48 13.63 -13.92 0.02
C ASP A 48 13.99 -13.16 -1.27
N THR A 49 13.30 -12.03 -1.50
CA THR A 49 13.44 -11.23 -2.72
C THR A 49 13.32 -9.75 -2.37
N PRO A 50 14.29 -8.89 -2.76
CA PRO A 50 14.18 -7.45 -2.57
C PRO A 50 12.95 -6.89 -3.30
N LEU A 51 12.11 -6.14 -2.59
CA LEU A 51 10.93 -5.49 -3.15
C LEU A 51 11.13 -3.98 -3.25
N SER A 52 10.36 -3.37 -4.14
CA SER A 52 10.31 -1.92 -4.31
C SER A 52 8.86 -1.42 -4.27
N PHE A 53 8.71 -0.11 -4.44
CA PHE A 53 7.41 0.54 -4.60
C PHE A 53 6.75 0.21 -5.94
N GLU A 54 7.44 -0.42 -6.89
CA GLU A 54 6.84 -0.93 -8.13
C GLU A 54 6.67 -2.46 -8.03
N PRO A 55 5.62 -3.05 -8.63
CA PRO A 55 5.45 -4.49 -8.64
C PRO A 55 6.64 -5.23 -9.28
N VAL A 56 7.31 -6.08 -8.50
CA VAL A 56 8.40 -6.95 -8.95
C VAL A 56 7.85 -8.35 -9.17
N GLN A 57 8.17 -8.97 -10.32
CA GLN A 57 7.81 -10.36 -10.55
C GLN A 57 8.73 -11.28 -9.73
N VAL A 58 8.15 -12.05 -8.81
CA VAL A 58 8.90 -12.95 -7.91
C VAL A 58 8.74 -14.43 -8.27
N ALA A 59 7.69 -14.77 -9.03
CA ALA A 59 7.48 -16.10 -9.60
C ALA A 59 6.56 -16.04 -10.83
N GLU A 60 6.34 -17.18 -11.48
CA GLU A 60 5.35 -17.29 -12.55
C GLU A 60 3.95 -16.88 -12.03
N ASN A 61 3.30 -15.93 -12.71
CA ASN A 61 2.01 -15.35 -12.33
C ASN A 61 1.95 -14.65 -10.95
N LEU A 62 3.09 -14.37 -10.31
CA LEU A 62 3.16 -13.70 -9.01
C LEU A 62 4.03 -12.44 -9.04
N TRP A 63 3.43 -11.34 -8.61
CA TRP A 63 4.11 -10.06 -8.38
C TRP A 63 4.02 -9.69 -6.90
N ALA A 64 5.04 -8.99 -6.41
CA ALA A 64 5.10 -8.50 -5.04
C ALA A 64 5.54 -7.02 -5.01
N GLN A 65 5.01 -6.27 -4.05
CA GLN A 65 5.26 -4.83 -3.90
C GLN A 65 5.23 -4.45 -2.42
N GLU A 66 6.07 -3.49 -2.02
CA GLU A 66 5.97 -2.83 -0.73
C GLU A 66 5.61 -1.37 -0.95
N ILE A 67 4.41 -1.00 -0.50
CA ILE A 67 3.86 0.35 -0.64
C ILE A 67 4.51 1.22 0.43
N SER A 68 5.22 2.25 0.00
CA SER A 68 5.85 3.22 0.90
C SER A 68 5.00 4.47 0.97
N VAL A 69 4.16 4.55 1.99
CA VAL A 69 3.28 5.70 2.19
C VAL A 69 4.07 7.01 2.32
N VAL A 70 5.23 6.98 2.99
CA VAL A 70 6.07 8.17 3.17
C VAL A 70 6.68 8.65 1.85
N ALA A 71 7.06 7.73 0.96
CA ALA A 71 7.54 8.10 -0.39
C ALA A 71 6.39 8.56 -1.30
N ASP A 72 5.20 7.95 -1.14
CA ASP A 72 4.03 8.22 -1.95
C ASP A 72 3.27 9.48 -1.54
N ILE A 73 3.36 9.92 -0.28
CA ILE A 73 2.75 11.17 0.19
C ILE A 73 3.18 12.33 -0.70
N HIS A 74 4.46 12.47 -1.06
CA HIS A 74 4.92 13.56 -1.93
C HIS A 74 4.36 13.51 -3.35
N ASN A 75 4.11 12.31 -3.90
CA ASN A 75 3.59 12.12 -5.25
C ASN A 75 2.06 12.23 -5.32
N TYR A 76 1.36 11.85 -4.25
CA TYR A 76 -0.10 11.93 -4.15
C TYR A 76 -0.60 13.17 -3.42
N TRP A 77 0.30 13.97 -2.86
CA TRP A 77 0.00 15.22 -2.19
C TRP A 77 -0.85 16.15 -3.07
N GLU A 78 -0.46 16.28 -4.34
CA GLU A 78 -1.16 17.13 -5.31
C GLU A 78 -2.56 16.58 -5.66
N THR A 79 -2.68 15.25 -5.81
CA THR A 79 -3.95 14.57 -6.10
C THR A 79 -4.92 14.66 -4.90
N LEU A 80 -4.40 14.47 -3.68
CA LEU A 80 -5.15 14.63 -2.43
C LEU A 80 -5.59 16.08 -2.23
N GLN A 81 -4.69 17.04 -2.46
CA GLN A 81 -5.03 18.46 -2.44
C GLN A 81 -6.15 18.78 -3.44
N THR A 82 -6.09 18.24 -4.64
CA THR A 82 -7.12 18.46 -5.68
C THR A 82 -8.46 17.86 -5.25
N PHE A 83 -8.47 16.60 -4.81
CA PHE A 83 -9.69 15.92 -4.35
C PHE A 83 -10.33 16.61 -3.13
N VAL A 84 -9.51 17.06 -2.18
CA VAL A 84 -9.96 17.80 -0.98
C VAL A 84 -10.44 19.20 -1.37
N SER A 85 -9.74 19.90 -2.26
CA SER A 85 -10.13 21.25 -2.71
C SER A 85 -11.42 21.23 -3.52
N ASP A 86 -11.64 20.21 -4.35
CA ASP A 86 -12.84 20.05 -5.15
C ASP A 86 -14.07 19.73 -4.28
N ARG A 87 -13.89 19.06 -3.13
CA ARG A 87 -14.98 18.82 -2.17
C ARG A 87 -15.12 19.88 -1.08
N ILE A 88 -14.07 20.65 -0.78
CA ILE A 88 -14.02 21.70 0.25
C ILE A 88 -13.95 23.10 -0.41
N ALA A 89 -14.50 23.25 -1.61
CA ALA A 89 -14.60 24.54 -2.30
C ALA A 89 -15.48 25.60 -1.59
N GLY A 90 -16.01 25.30 -0.39
CA GLY A 90 -16.80 26.22 0.42
C GLY A 90 -16.05 26.93 1.56
N GLN A 91 -14.87 26.45 1.99
CA GLN A 91 -14.22 26.97 3.21
C GLN A 91 -12.70 27.06 3.08
N GLY A 92 -12.21 27.92 2.18
CA GLY A 92 -10.87 28.55 2.18
C GLY A 92 -9.75 27.92 3.03
N ILE A 93 -9.29 26.72 2.70
CA ILE A 93 -8.12 26.12 3.35
C ILE A 93 -6.86 26.58 2.61
N ASN A 94 -5.97 27.26 3.32
CA ASN A 94 -4.72 27.82 2.79
C ASN A 94 -3.66 26.72 2.57
N ARG A 95 -2.71 26.94 1.64
CA ARG A 95 -1.58 26.03 1.26
C ARG A 95 -0.73 25.48 2.42
N VAL A 96 -0.94 25.96 3.65
CA VAL A 96 -0.21 25.59 4.88
C VAL A 96 -0.60 24.20 5.41
N VAL A 97 -1.75 23.67 5.01
CA VAL A 97 -2.24 22.36 5.48
C VAL A 97 -1.49 21.18 4.84
N ALA A 98 -0.46 21.48 4.04
CA ALA A 98 0.26 20.49 3.28
C ALA A 98 1.25 19.63 4.06
N ASP A 99 2.17 20.31 4.72
CA ASP A 99 3.11 19.65 5.62
C ASP A 99 2.42 19.21 6.92
N GLU A 100 1.19 19.67 7.19
CA GLU A 100 0.41 19.29 8.37
C GLU A 100 -0.49 18.07 8.16
N LEU A 101 -1.03 17.80 6.96
CA LEU A 101 -1.80 16.54 6.78
C LEU A 101 -0.88 15.32 6.72
N SER A 102 0.39 15.42 6.35
CA SER A 102 1.31 14.26 6.51
C SER A 102 1.48 13.84 7.98
N ALA A 103 1.14 14.73 8.93
CA ALA A 103 1.10 14.46 10.36
C ALA A 103 -0.30 14.05 10.88
N PHE A 104 -1.33 14.01 10.01
CA PHE A 104 -2.67 13.62 10.43
C PHE A 104 -2.75 12.10 10.68
N PRO A 105 -3.24 11.65 11.85
CA PRO A 105 -3.41 10.23 12.12
C PRO A 105 -4.38 9.61 11.10
N GLY A 106 -4.02 8.48 10.49
CA GLY A 106 -4.88 7.78 9.53
C GLY A 106 -4.55 8.05 8.05
N MET A 107 -3.62 8.96 7.76
CA MET A 107 -3.25 9.30 6.39
C MET A 107 -2.48 8.17 5.71
N ASP A 108 -1.74 7.39 6.49
CA ASP A 108 -0.99 6.25 6.00
C ASP A 108 -1.92 5.19 5.39
N GLU A 109 -3.05 4.98 6.04
CA GLU A 109 -4.11 4.06 5.64
C GLU A 109 -4.89 4.56 4.42
N ILE A 110 -5.14 5.86 4.31
CA ILE A 110 -5.83 6.46 3.15
C ILE A 110 -4.97 6.37 1.89
N VAL A 111 -3.68 6.70 1.98
CA VAL A 111 -2.77 6.61 0.84
C VAL A 111 -2.61 5.16 0.40
N SER A 112 -2.47 4.23 1.35
CA SER A 112 -2.48 2.79 1.07
C SER A 112 -3.70 2.33 0.27
N LEU A 113 -4.90 2.86 0.57
CA LEU A 113 -6.14 2.55 -0.15
C LEU A 113 -6.16 3.08 -1.60
N LEU A 114 -5.39 4.12 -1.94
CA LEU A 114 -5.30 4.62 -3.32
C LEU A 114 -4.46 3.72 -4.23
N HIS A 115 -3.66 2.83 -3.65
CA HIS A 115 -2.78 1.90 -4.37
C HIS A 115 -3.41 0.53 -4.66
N ILE A 116 -4.64 0.27 -4.17
CA ILE A 116 -5.38 -1.00 -4.33
C ILE A 116 -6.51 -0.84 -5.36
#